data_AF-C4KJG4-F1
#
_entry.id   AF-C4KJG4-F1
#
_cell.length_a   1.000
_cell.length_b   1.000
_cell.length_c   1.000
_cell.angle_alpha   90.00
_cell.angle_beta   90.00
_cell.angle_gamma   90.00
#
_symmetry.space_group_name_H-M   'P 1'
#
loop_
_entity.id
_entity.type
_entity.pdbx_description
1 polymer ?
#
loop_
_entity_poly.entity_id
_entity_poly.type
_entity_poly.pdbx_seq_one_letter_code
_entity_poly.pdbx_strand_id
1 'polypeptide(L)'
;MVTIALGSRNPVKINATKEALDVLKLNWDLIGIEVDSGVDKQPFCDQTYVGARNRALNVIRVTNADIGLGIEGGVCNVYGKFIANAVVYVITKEGLENFAISSSFTLPSSMVSLILQGKELGEASDIIFKTNNSKTKEGAIGLLTNNVINRKMLYVQPIVLALYPIYNTMINNTPF
;
A
#
# COMPACT_ATOMS: atom_id res chain seq x y z
N MET A 1 2.94 -21.63 -11.24
CA MET A 1 2.17 -20.78 -10.31
C MET A 1 3.19 -19.95 -9.58
N VAL A 2 3.05 -18.62 -9.59
CA VAL A 2 4.00 -17.69 -8.94
C VAL A 2 3.50 -17.39 -7.54
N THR A 3 4.36 -17.56 -6.53
CA THR A 3 4.02 -17.29 -5.14
C THR A 3 4.29 -15.82 -4.83
N ILE A 4 3.27 -15.10 -4.39
CA ILE A 4 3.35 -13.70 -4.00
C ILE A 4 3.10 -13.59 -2.51
N ALA A 5 4.05 -13.02 -1.79
CA ALA A 5 3.92 -12.75 -0.37
C ALA A 5 3.65 -11.26 -0.14
N LEU A 6 2.49 -10.92 0.42
CA LEU A 6 2.13 -9.57 0.84
C LEU A 6 2.54 -9.37 2.30
N GLY A 7 3.34 -8.33 2.56
CA GLY A 7 3.81 -7.92 3.89
C GLY A 7 2.74 -7.25 4.76
N SER A 8 1.51 -7.78 4.75
CA SER A 8 0.40 -7.35 5.60
C SER A 8 -0.70 -8.41 5.67
N ARG A 9 -1.41 -8.45 6.80
CA ARG A 9 -2.66 -9.21 6.96
C ARG A 9 -3.94 -8.37 6.80
N ASN A 10 -3.83 -7.10 6.41
CA ASN A 10 -5.00 -6.23 6.26
C ASN A 10 -5.93 -6.75 5.14
N PRO A 11 -7.22 -7.03 5.41
CA PRO A 11 -8.16 -7.55 4.41
C PRO A 11 -8.31 -6.66 3.17
N VAL A 12 -8.25 -5.34 3.32
CA VAL A 12 -8.33 -4.39 2.20
C VAL A 12 -7.12 -4.52 1.29
N LYS A 13 -5.91 -4.62 1.87
CA LYS A 13 -4.67 -4.80 1.11
C LYS A 13 -4.69 -6.15 0.38
N ILE A 14 -5.07 -7.23 1.06
CA ILE A 14 -5.20 -8.56 0.46
C ILE A 14 -6.16 -8.52 -0.72
N ASN A 15 -7.38 -7.98 -0.52
CA ASN A 15 -8.39 -7.96 -1.58
C ASN A 15 -7.99 -7.07 -2.76
N ALA A 16 -7.32 -5.94 -2.51
CA ALA A 16 -6.77 -5.11 -3.59
C ALA A 16 -5.68 -5.84 -4.38
N THR A 17 -4.81 -6.59 -3.70
CA THR A 17 -3.79 -7.42 -4.37
C THR A 17 -4.44 -8.51 -5.21
N LYS A 18 -5.42 -9.25 -4.68
CA LYS A 18 -6.15 -10.26 -5.46
C LYS A 18 -6.77 -9.67 -6.73
N GLU A 19 -7.50 -8.56 -6.60
CA GLU A 19 -8.13 -7.90 -7.75
C GLU A 19 -7.10 -7.42 -8.79
N ALA A 20 -5.98 -6.85 -8.35
CA ALA A 20 -4.91 -6.46 -9.26
C ALA A 20 -4.30 -7.66 -9.99
N LEU A 21 -4.12 -8.78 -9.31
CA LEU A 21 -3.58 -10.00 -9.92
C LEU A 21 -4.56 -10.67 -10.88
N ASP A 22 -5.87 -10.59 -10.60
CA ASP A 22 -6.93 -11.03 -11.51
C ASP A 22 -6.96 -10.18 -12.79
N VAL A 23 -6.79 -8.85 -12.67
CA VAL A 23 -6.66 -7.93 -13.81
C VAL A 23 -5.45 -8.28 -14.68
N LEU A 24 -4.32 -8.65 -14.05
CA LEU A 24 -3.11 -9.10 -14.74
C LEU A 24 -3.23 -10.52 -15.33
N LYS A 25 -4.32 -11.25 -15.03
CA LYS A 25 -4.57 -12.63 -15.47
C LYS A 25 -3.41 -13.58 -15.13
N LEU A 26 -2.77 -13.35 -13.98
CA LEU A 26 -1.67 -14.18 -13.51
C LEU A 26 -2.19 -15.46 -12.85
N ASN A 27 -1.40 -16.54 -12.93
CA ASN A 27 -1.63 -17.74 -12.13
C ASN A 27 -0.78 -17.66 -10.85
N TRP A 28 -1.38 -17.18 -9.77
CA TRP A 28 -0.72 -16.80 -8.53
C TRP A 28 -1.25 -17.57 -7.31
N ASP A 29 -0.39 -17.71 -6.31
CA ASP A 29 -0.78 -18.00 -4.93
C ASP A 29 -0.38 -16.80 -4.05
N LEU A 30 -1.33 -16.26 -3.27
CA LEU A 30 -1.12 -15.05 -2.47
C LEU A 30 -1.18 -15.39 -0.99
N ILE A 31 -0.08 -15.15 -0.30
CA ILE A 31 0.01 -15.30 1.16
C ILE A 31 0.21 -13.94 1.82
N GLY A 32 -0.60 -13.65 2.85
CA GLY A 32 -0.48 -12.43 3.64
C GLY A 32 0.25 -12.71 4.96
N ILE A 33 1.41 -12.09 5.17
CA ILE A 33 2.19 -12.21 6.41
C ILE A 33 2.44 -10.83 7.00
N GLU A 34 2.20 -10.70 8.30
CA GLU A 34 2.53 -9.48 9.01
C GLU A 34 4.05 -9.43 9.22
N VAL A 35 4.67 -8.35 8.77
CA VAL A 35 6.11 -8.07 8.92
C VAL A 35 6.30 -6.61 9.30
N ASP A 36 7.41 -6.29 9.96
CA ASP A 36 7.72 -4.92 10.35
C ASP A 36 8.06 -4.05 9.12
N SER A 37 7.64 -2.79 9.16
CA SER A 37 8.00 -1.75 8.20
C SER A 37 9.32 -1.04 8.55
N GLY A 38 9.79 -1.13 9.80
CA GLY A 38 10.99 -0.43 10.27
C GLY A 38 10.87 1.09 10.30
N VAL A 39 9.66 1.64 10.19
CA VAL A 39 9.36 3.08 10.27
C VAL A 39 8.20 3.31 11.26
N ASP A 40 7.91 4.58 11.53
CA ASP A 40 6.82 4.96 12.42
C ASP A 40 5.45 4.45 11.95
N LYS A 41 4.54 4.20 12.90
CA LYS A 41 3.17 3.74 12.62
C LYS A 41 2.41 4.68 11.68
N GLN A 42 2.68 5.98 11.76
CA GLN A 42 2.23 6.98 10.81
C GLN A 42 3.44 7.49 10.02
N PRO A 43 3.75 6.89 8.86
CA PRO A 43 4.84 7.35 8.03
C PRO A 43 4.61 8.77 7.51
N PHE A 44 5.65 9.59 7.57
CA PHE A 44 5.72 10.89 6.92
C PHE A 44 6.66 10.87 5.71
N CYS A 45 6.18 11.38 4.57
CA CYS A 45 6.96 11.56 3.34
C CYS A 45 7.73 10.28 2.97
N ASP A 46 9.07 10.35 2.93
CA ASP A 46 9.94 9.25 2.52
C ASP A 46 9.82 8.00 3.39
N GLN A 47 9.39 8.13 4.65
CA GLN A 47 9.11 6.97 5.50
C GLN A 47 8.07 6.04 4.86
N THR A 48 7.13 6.57 4.07
CA THR A 48 6.13 5.76 3.37
C THR A 48 6.78 4.83 2.35
N TYR A 49 7.74 5.36 1.59
CA TYR A 49 8.52 4.59 0.63
C TYR A 49 9.39 3.55 1.33
N VAL A 50 10.12 3.96 2.37
CA VAL A 50 10.99 3.09 3.17
C VAL A 50 10.19 1.95 3.80
N GLY A 51 9.03 2.26 4.39
CA GLY A 51 8.14 1.28 5.01
C GLY A 51 7.60 0.26 4.01
N ALA A 52 7.15 0.70 2.83
CA ALA A 52 6.69 -0.20 1.78
C ALA A 52 7.81 -1.14 1.30
N ARG A 53 9.01 -0.61 1.04
CA ARG A 53 10.17 -1.41 0.64
C ARG A 53 10.58 -2.42 1.70
N ASN A 54 10.65 -2.00 2.96
CA ASN A 54 11.02 -2.87 4.08
C ASN A 54 10.01 -4.01 4.24
N ARG A 55 8.70 -3.75 4.08
CA ARG A 55 7.68 -4.82 4.09
C ARG A 55 7.89 -5.82 2.95
N ALA A 56 8.14 -5.35 1.73
CA ALA A 56 8.41 -6.23 0.59
C ALA A 56 9.67 -7.10 0.81
N LEU A 57 10.73 -6.50 1.34
CA LEU A 57 12.00 -7.18 1.63
C LEU A 57 11.87 -8.18 2.78
N ASN A 58 11.18 -7.81 3.86
CA ASN A 58 11.02 -8.67 5.02
C ASN A 58 10.12 -9.86 4.70
N VAL A 59 9.03 -9.63 3.95
CA VAL A 59 8.10 -10.72 3.62
C VAL A 59 8.71 -11.74 2.67
N ILE A 60 9.51 -11.32 1.68
CA ILE A 60 10.19 -12.27 0.79
C ILE A 60 11.24 -13.10 1.53
N ARG A 61 11.96 -12.50 2.49
CA ARG A 61 12.95 -13.21 3.32
C ARG A 61 12.33 -14.32 4.18
N VAL A 62 11.18 -14.06 4.81
CA VAL A 62 10.56 -15.04 5.72
C VAL A 62 9.75 -16.11 4.99
N THR A 63 9.36 -15.88 3.74
CA THR A 63 8.53 -16.82 2.95
C THR A 63 9.30 -17.55 1.86
N ASN A 64 10.43 -16.99 1.39
CA ASN A 64 11.14 -17.43 0.19
C ASN A 64 10.25 -17.45 -1.08
N ALA A 65 9.19 -16.64 -1.09
CA ALA A 65 8.29 -16.46 -2.22
C ALA A 65 8.99 -15.89 -3.46
N ASP A 66 8.38 -16.02 -4.62
CA ASP A 66 8.93 -15.52 -5.89
C ASP A 66 8.89 -13.98 -5.94
N ILE A 67 7.85 -13.38 -5.34
CA ILE A 67 7.67 -11.93 -5.24
C ILE A 67 7.25 -11.55 -3.82
N GLY A 68 7.96 -10.59 -3.22
CA GLY A 68 7.55 -9.86 -2.04
C GLY A 68 6.85 -8.56 -2.41
N LEU A 69 5.72 -8.28 -1.78
CA LEU A 69 4.92 -7.07 -2.01
C LEU A 69 4.68 -6.34 -0.69
N GLY A 70 4.97 -5.04 -0.68
CA GLY A 70 4.70 -4.13 0.44
C GLY A 70 3.72 -3.04 0.01
N ILE A 71 2.76 -2.72 0.88
CA ILE A 71 1.86 -1.56 0.70
C ILE A 71 1.92 -0.75 1.97
N GLU A 72 2.32 0.51 1.89
CA GLU A 72 2.37 1.41 3.04
C GLU A 72 1.63 2.70 2.75
N GLY A 73 0.76 3.10 3.68
CA GLY A 73 0.05 4.38 3.59
C GLY A 73 0.78 5.43 4.42
N GLY A 74 0.85 6.66 3.93
CA GLY A 74 1.53 7.73 4.64
C GLY A 74 0.97 9.09 4.31
N VAL A 75 1.51 10.10 5.00
CA VAL A 75 1.14 11.50 4.81
C VAL A 75 2.38 12.34 4.51
N CYS A 76 2.24 13.40 3.73
CA CYS A 76 3.36 14.30 3.49
C CYS A 76 2.86 15.72 3.28
N ASN A 77 3.65 16.72 3.70
CA ASN A 77 3.39 18.10 3.34
C ASN A 77 4.00 18.37 1.95
N VAL A 78 3.13 18.57 0.96
CA VAL A 78 3.50 18.83 -0.43
C VAL A 78 2.80 20.11 -0.87
N TYR A 79 3.59 21.07 -1.36
CA TYR A 79 3.10 22.40 -1.78
C TYR A 79 2.24 23.11 -0.72
N GLY A 80 2.60 22.99 0.56
CA GLY A 80 1.89 23.61 1.69
C GLY A 80 0.57 22.93 2.07
N LYS A 81 0.30 21.73 1.54
CA LYS A 81 -0.87 20.91 1.89
C LYS A 81 -0.40 19.55 2.38
N PHE A 82 -1.00 19.08 3.46
CA PHE A 82 -0.86 17.67 3.82
C PHE A 82 -1.68 16.82 2.86
N ILE A 83 -0.99 15.90 2.18
CA ILE A 83 -1.59 14.88 1.33
C ILE A 83 -1.46 13.51 2.00
N ALA A 84 -2.39 12.62 1.71
CA ALA A 84 -2.26 11.20 1.97
C ALA A 84 -2.13 10.43 0.66
N ASN A 85 -1.30 9.39 0.66
CA ASN A 85 -1.12 8.45 -0.44
C ASN A 85 -0.69 7.08 0.11
N ALA A 86 -0.41 6.14 -0.78
CA ALA A 86 0.27 4.91 -0.44
C ALA A 86 1.36 4.58 -1.47
N VAL A 87 2.43 3.97 -1.00
CA VAL A 87 3.47 3.35 -1.83
C VAL A 87 3.20 1.86 -1.90
N VAL A 88 3.24 1.31 -3.11
CA VAL A 88 3.32 -0.13 -3.35
C VAL A 88 4.73 -0.43 -3.84
N TYR A 89 5.37 -1.41 -3.20
CA TYR A 89 6.73 -1.83 -3.51
C TYR A 89 6.76 -3.33 -3.79
N VAL A 90 7.52 -3.74 -4.80
CA VAL A 90 7.69 -5.13 -5.18
C VAL A 90 9.17 -5.48 -5.30
N ILE A 91 9.52 -6.68 -4.86
CA ILE A 91 10.87 -7.24 -4.95
C ILE A 91 10.72 -8.69 -5.43
N THR A 92 11.44 -9.08 -6.48
CA THR A 92 11.53 -10.49 -6.90
C THR A 92 12.63 -11.22 -6.15
N LYS A 93 12.57 -12.54 -6.15
CA LYS A 93 13.59 -13.40 -5.54
C LYS A 93 15.00 -13.20 -6.14
N GLU A 94 15.05 -12.83 -7.41
CA GLU A 94 16.27 -12.51 -8.15
C GLU A 94 16.79 -11.09 -7.87
N GLY A 95 16.05 -10.30 -7.08
CA GLY A 95 16.45 -8.95 -6.65
C GLY A 95 15.97 -7.83 -7.55
N LEU A 96 15.08 -8.07 -8.53
CA LEU A 96 14.46 -6.98 -9.28
C LEU A 96 13.50 -6.22 -8.37
N GLU A 97 13.65 -4.89 -8.32
CA GLU A 97 12.85 -4.01 -7.49
C GLU A 97 12.06 -3.02 -8.36
N ASN A 98 10.81 -2.76 -7.99
CA ASN A 98 10.02 -1.68 -8.57
C ASN A 98 9.02 -1.13 -7.56
N PHE A 99 8.47 0.06 -7.82
CA PHE A 99 7.45 0.66 -6.98
C PHE A 99 6.47 1.51 -7.78
N ALA A 100 5.34 1.80 -7.16
CA ALA A 100 4.37 2.78 -7.63
C ALA A 100 3.76 3.53 -6.45
N ILE A 101 3.31 4.76 -6.70
CA ILE A 101 2.62 5.58 -5.72
C ILE A 101 1.16 5.70 -6.16
N SER A 102 0.23 5.53 -5.23
CA SER A 102 -1.19 5.75 -5.50
C SER A 102 -1.47 7.20 -5.88
N SER A 103 -2.67 7.47 -6.40
CA SER A 103 -3.22 8.82 -6.36
C SER A 103 -3.14 9.39 -4.94
N SER A 104 -2.97 10.70 -4.84
CA SER A 104 -2.93 11.42 -3.57
C SER A 104 -4.14 12.34 -3.41
N PHE A 105 -4.44 12.70 -2.17
CA PHE A 105 -5.54 13.60 -1.85
C PHE A 105 -5.18 14.47 -0.64
N THR A 106 -5.64 15.72 -0.64
CA THR A 106 -5.42 16.64 0.48
C THR A 106 -6.26 16.26 1.69
N LEU A 107 -5.68 16.41 2.88
CA LEU A 107 -6.37 16.19 4.14
C LEU A 107 -6.99 17.50 4.67
N PRO A 108 -8.19 17.47 5.25
CA PRO A 108 -8.76 18.62 5.96
C PRO A 108 -7.88 19.04 7.15
N SER A 109 -7.85 20.34 7.45
CA SER A 109 -7.03 20.89 8.56
C SER A 109 -7.34 20.23 9.90
N SER A 110 -8.61 19.86 10.16
CA SER A 110 -9.01 19.17 11.38
C SER A 110 -8.32 17.81 11.55
N MET A 111 -8.17 17.06 10.45
CA MET A 111 -7.46 15.78 10.44
C MET A 111 -5.95 15.98 10.56
N VAL A 112 -5.41 16.99 9.89
CA VAL A 112 -3.98 17.37 9.98
C VAL A 112 -3.60 17.73 11.41
N SER A 113 -4.41 18.53 12.11
CA SER A 113 -4.16 18.90 13.50
C SER A 113 -4.04 17.68 14.43
N LEU A 114 -4.90 16.67 14.24
CA LEU A 114 -4.81 15.43 15.03
C LEU A 114 -3.55 14.63 14.70
N ILE A 115 -3.18 14.55 13.42
CA ILE A 115 -1.96 13.85 12.98
C ILE A 115 -0.71 14.51 13.55
N LEU A 116 -0.65 15.85 13.54
CA LEU A 116 0.46 16.61 14.15
C LEU A 116 0.52 16.49 15.68
N GLN A 117 -0.57 16.05 16.33
CA GLN A 117 -0.60 15.69 17.76
C GLN A 117 -0.21 14.21 18.01
N GLY A 118 0.28 13.50 16.99
CA GLY A 118 0.77 12.12 17.11
C GLY A 118 -0.29 11.05 16.88
N LYS A 119 -1.47 11.39 16.35
CA LYS A 119 -2.48 10.39 15.95
C LYS A 119 -2.16 9.80 14.58
N GLU A 120 -2.43 8.51 14.39
CA GLU A 120 -2.43 7.91 13.05
C GLU A 120 -3.59 8.47 12.22
N LEU A 121 -3.46 8.51 10.88
CA LEU A 121 -4.51 8.95 9.96
C LEU A 121 -5.83 8.18 10.16
N GLY A 122 -5.74 6.89 10.48
CA GLY A 122 -6.92 6.07 10.80
C GLY A 122 -7.64 6.55 12.07
N GLU A 123 -6.88 6.86 13.13
CA GLU A 123 -7.45 7.39 14.39
C GLU A 123 -8.05 8.78 14.18
N ALA A 124 -7.36 9.64 13.43
CA ALA A 124 -7.88 10.96 13.09
C ALA A 124 -9.19 10.86 12.27
N SER A 125 -9.28 9.88 11.37
CA SER A 125 -10.50 9.62 10.60
C SER A 125 -11.65 9.17 11.49
N ASP A 126 -11.38 8.21 12.39
CA ASP A 126 -12.37 7.70 13.34
C ASP A 126 -12.92 8.81 14.25
N ILE A 127 -12.06 9.70 14.74
CA ILE A 127 -12.45 10.87 15.55
C ILE A 127 -13.34 11.84 14.76
N ILE A 128 -12.91 12.25 13.56
CA ILE A 128 -13.61 13.28 12.77
C ILE A 128 -14.96 12.78 12.28
N PHE A 129 -15.03 11.53 11.80
CA PHE A 129 -16.24 10.95 11.24
C PHE A 129 -17.08 10.18 12.26
N LYS A 130 -16.67 10.15 13.54
CA LYS A 130 -17.35 9.42 14.62
C LYS A 130 -17.61 7.95 14.26
N THR A 131 -16.58 7.31 13.70
CA THR A 131 -16.61 5.90 13.30
C THR A 131 -15.54 5.12 14.07
N ASN A 132 -15.51 3.80 13.92
CA ASN A 132 -14.53 2.92 14.55
C ASN A 132 -13.91 2.00 13.52
N ASN A 133 -12.58 1.86 13.59
CA ASN A 133 -11.81 0.91 12.79
C ASN A 133 -11.94 1.15 11.28
N SER A 134 -12.10 2.41 10.84
CA SER A 134 -12.18 2.74 9.41
C SER A 134 -10.95 2.27 8.62
N LYS A 135 -9.80 2.12 9.28
CA LYS A 135 -8.55 1.64 8.66
C LYS A 135 -8.65 0.23 8.05
N THR A 136 -9.57 -0.62 8.50
CA THR A 136 -9.79 -1.96 7.91
C THR A 136 -11.00 -2.02 6.97
N LYS A 137 -11.62 -0.85 6.69
CA LYS A 137 -12.82 -0.70 5.87
C LYS A 137 -12.63 0.39 4.81
N GLU A 138 -13.27 1.54 4.97
CA GLU A 138 -13.31 2.64 3.99
C GLU A 138 -12.01 3.43 3.94
N GLY A 139 -11.32 3.56 5.08
CA GLY A 139 -10.18 4.46 5.29
C GLY A 139 -10.56 5.94 5.14
N ALA A 140 -9.56 6.82 5.33
CA ALA A 140 -9.74 8.27 5.20
C ALA A 140 -10.33 8.66 3.84
N ILE A 141 -9.85 8.05 2.75
CA ILE A 141 -10.33 8.35 1.39
C ILE A 141 -11.81 8.00 1.20
N GLY A 142 -12.26 6.84 1.70
CA GLY A 142 -13.65 6.43 1.58
C GLY A 142 -14.57 7.34 2.40
N LEU A 143 -14.15 7.73 3.60
CA LEU A 143 -14.92 8.68 4.43
C LEU A 143 -14.99 10.09 3.80
N LEU A 144 -13.88 10.58 3.26
CA LEU A 144 -13.81 11.92 2.66
C LEU A 144 -14.55 12.03 1.33
N THR A 145 -14.66 10.92 0.58
CA THR A 145 -15.28 10.90 -0.75
C THR A 145 -16.67 10.27 -0.77
N ASN A 146 -17.26 9.97 0.41
CA ASN A 146 -18.50 9.21 0.51
C ASN A 146 -18.46 7.89 -0.30
N ASN A 147 -17.33 7.18 -0.21
CA ASN A 147 -17.02 5.92 -0.90
C ASN A 147 -17.03 5.95 -2.44
N VAL A 148 -17.05 7.14 -3.07
CA VAL A 148 -16.80 7.26 -4.52
C VAL A 148 -15.42 6.70 -4.89
N ILE A 149 -14.41 6.97 -4.05
CA ILE A 149 -13.12 6.27 -4.08
C ILE A 149 -12.93 5.57 -2.74
N ASN A 150 -12.94 4.24 -2.75
CA ASN A 150 -12.63 3.45 -1.55
C ASN A 150 -11.15 3.05 -1.51
N ARG A 151 -10.70 2.60 -0.33
CA ARG A 151 -9.30 2.23 -0.10
C ARG A 151 -8.82 1.05 -0.95
N LYS A 152 -9.71 0.10 -1.31
CA LYS A 152 -9.35 -0.99 -2.23
C LYS A 152 -9.03 -0.43 -3.61
N MET A 153 -9.92 0.41 -4.16
CA MET A 153 -9.75 1.07 -5.46
C MET A 153 -8.46 1.89 -5.52
N LEU A 154 -8.11 2.58 -4.43
CA LEU A 154 -6.86 3.34 -4.32
C LEU A 154 -5.60 2.47 -4.48
N TYR A 155 -5.68 1.17 -4.17
CA TYR A 155 -4.53 0.25 -4.18
C TYR A 155 -4.43 -0.60 -5.45
N VAL A 156 -5.53 -0.90 -6.15
CA VAL A 156 -5.48 -1.80 -7.32
C VAL A 156 -4.52 -1.28 -8.40
N GLN A 157 -4.65 -0.01 -8.81
CA GLN A 157 -3.80 0.56 -9.86
C GLN A 157 -2.31 0.59 -9.50
N PRO A 158 -1.87 1.11 -8.34
CA PRO A 158 -0.45 1.08 -8.00
C PRO A 158 0.10 -0.34 -7.82
N ILE A 159 -0.72 -1.34 -7.46
CA ILE A 159 -0.26 -2.74 -7.46
C ILE A 159 0.03 -3.22 -8.89
N VAL A 160 -0.88 -2.95 -9.83
CA VAL A 160 -0.65 -3.24 -11.26
C VAL A 160 0.61 -2.54 -11.77
N LEU A 161 0.78 -1.26 -11.44
CA LEU A 161 1.94 -0.47 -11.87
C LEU A 161 3.26 -0.91 -11.22
N ALA A 162 3.23 -1.38 -9.98
CA ALA A 162 4.43 -1.93 -9.35
C ALA A 162 4.81 -3.26 -10.01
N LEU A 163 3.84 -4.11 -10.35
CA LEU A 163 4.07 -5.43 -10.91
C LEU A 163 4.36 -5.46 -12.42
N TYR A 164 3.94 -4.45 -13.20
CA TYR A 164 3.99 -4.54 -14.67
C TYR A 164 5.38 -4.87 -15.25
N PRO A 165 6.51 -4.35 -14.72
CA PRO A 165 7.81 -4.71 -15.28
C PRO A 165 8.17 -6.16 -15.03
N ILE A 166 7.93 -6.64 -13.81
CA ILE A 166 8.16 -8.02 -13.42
C ILE A 166 7.34 -8.96 -14.29
N TYR A 167 6.06 -8.63 -14.47
CA TYR A 167 5.13 -9.35 -15.34
C TYR A 167 5.63 -9.41 -16.80
N ASN A 168 6.05 -8.28 -17.36
CA ASN A 168 6.56 -8.22 -18.73
C ASN A 168 7.83 -9.05 -18.89
N THR A 169 8.73 -9.04 -17.92
CA THR A 169 9.91 -9.91 -17.93
C THR A 169 9.52 -11.38 -17.90
N MET A 170 8.56 -11.77 -17.04
CA MET A 170 8.12 -13.16 -16.90
C MET A 170 7.39 -13.71 -18.14
N ILE A 171 6.60 -12.89 -18.83
CA ILE A 171 5.78 -13.37 -19.96
C ILE A 171 6.44 -13.12 -21.31
N ASN A 172 7.02 -11.93 -21.50
CA ASN A 172 7.49 -11.48 -22.80
C ASN A 172 9.03 -11.60 -22.94
N ASN A 173 9.75 -12.11 -21.93
CA ASN A 173 11.22 -12.07 -21.87
C ASN A 173 11.78 -10.68 -22.20
N THR A 174 11.04 -9.63 -21.87
CA THR A 174 11.46 -8.24 -22.13
C THR A 174 12.21 -7.75 -20.89
N PRO A 175 13.51 -7.41 -20.99
CA PRO A 175 14.24 -6.87 -19.85
C PRO A 175 13.64 -5.51 -19.44
N PHE A 176 13.65 -5.26 -18.13
CA PHE A 176 13.32 -3.96 -17.54
C PHE A 176 14.41 -2.93 -17.84
#